data_AF-A0A7C1NAX3-F1
#
_entry.id   AF-A0A7C1NAX3-F1
#
_cell.length_a   1.000
_cell.length_b   1.000
_cell.length_c   1.000
_cell.angle_alpha   90.00
_cell.angle_beta   90.00
_cell.angle_gamma   90.00
#
_symmetry.space_group_name_H-M   'P 1'
#
loop_
_entity.id
_entity.type
_entity.pdbx_description
1 polymer ?
#
loop_
_entity_poly.entity_id
_entity_poly.type
_entity_poly.pdbx_seq_one_letter_code
_entity_poly.pdbx_strand_id
1 'polypeptide(L)' 'MGKKAWIEMKGRVLHETEKAILFQGETVSSKENAVWLPLSQIDDLDYGEGGATFRIPEWLAQANDLI' A
#
# COMPACT_ATOMS: atom_id res chain seq x y z
N MET A 1 3.90 5.43 24.88
CA MET A 1 3.86 6.08 23.54
C MET A 1 4.26 5.03 22.53
N GLY A 2 3.29 4.33 21.93
CA GLY A 2 3.59 3.30 20.93
C GLY A 2 4.24 3.95 19.72
N LYS A 3 5.44 3.50 19.32
CA LYS A 3 6.05 3.97 18.08
C LYS A 3 5.07 3.65 16.95
N LYS A 4 4.68 4.65 16.15
CA LYS A 4 3.99 4.40 14.88
C LYS A 4 4.98 3.63 14.00
N ALA A 5 4.84 2.31 13.96
CA ALA A 5 5.61 1.48 13.05
C ALA A 5 5.06 1.73 11.64
N TRP A 6 5.96 2.15 10.75
CA TRP A 6 5.70 2.28 9.32
C TRP A 6 6.42 1.15 8.62
N ILE A 7 5.79 0.57 7.61
CA ILE A 7 6.40 -0.48 6.78
C ILE A 7 6.43 -0.03 5.33
N GLU A 8 7.44 -0.48 4.60
CA GLU A 8 7.58 -0.25 3.17
C GLU A 8 6.76 -1.27 2.39
N MET A 9 5.96 -0.80 1.45
CA MET A 9 5.14 -1.59 0.54
C MET A 9 5.69 -1.47 -0.87
N LYS A 10 5.69 -2.59 -1.59
CA LYS A 10 6.03 -2.67 -3.01
C LYS A 10 4.99 -3.48 -3.74
N GLY A 11 4.60 -3.01 -4.92
CA GLY A 11 3.52 -3.63 -5.68
C GLY A 11 3.08 -2.79 -6.86
N ARG A 12 1.85 -3.02 -7.31
CA ARG A 12 1.26 -2.30 -8.43
C ARG A 12 0.05 -1.50 -7.98
N VAL A 13 -0.02 -0.25 -8.41
CA VAL A 13 -1.26 0.53 -8.34
C VAL A 13 -2.08 0.20 -9.58
N LEU A 14 -3.23 -0.43 -9.37
CA LEU A 14 -4.15 -0.82 -10.43
C LEU A 14 -5.11 0.31 -10.80
N HIS A 15 -5.40 1.20 -9.84
CA HIS A 15 -6.26 2.36 -10.03
C HIS A 15 -5.91 3.45 -9.01
N GLU A 16 -6.13 4.71 -9.37
CA GLU A 16 -5.97 5.87 -8.50
C GLU A 16 -7.22 6.75 -8.57
N THR A 17 -7.62 7.27 -7.42
CA THR A 17 -8.67 8.27 -7.26
C THR A 17 -8.12 9.47 -6.50
N GLU A 18 -8.89 10.55 -6.40
CA GLU A 18 -8.50 11.75 -5.64
C GLU A 18 -8.16 11.47 -4.15
N LYS A 19 -8.58 10.32 -3.59
CA LYS A 19 -8.45 10.05 -2.14
C LYS A 19 -7.79 8.71 -1.81
N ALA A 20 -7.64 7.81 -2.78
CA ALA A 20 -7.17 6.45 -2.52
C ALA A 20 -6.57 5.81 -3.78
N ILE A 21 -5.68 4.84 -3.56
CA ILE A 21 -5.14 3.94 -4.58
C ILE A 21 -5.66 2.51 -4.37
N LEU A 22 -5.92 1.80 -5.47
CA LEU A 22 -6.13 0.36 -5.45
C LEU A 22 -4.77 -0.32 -5.65
N PHE A 23 -4.25 -0.91 -4.58
CA PHE A 23 -2.91 -1.45 -4.52
C PHE A 23 -2.92 -2.98 -4.48
N GLN A 24 -2.07 -3.60 -5.30
CA GLN A 24 -1.78 -5.02 -5.28
C GLN A 24 -0.33 -5.23 -4.84
N GLY A 25 -0.11 -5.80 -3.64
CA GLY A 25 1.24 -6.08 -3.13
C GLY A 25 1.97 -7.17 -3.92
N GLU A 26 3.31 -7.08 -3.99
CA GLU A 26 4.14 -8.06 -4.72
C GLU A 26 4.00 -9.50 -4.20
N THR A 27 3.81 -9.66 -2.89
CA THR A 27 3.65 -10.97 -2.25
C THR A 27 2.29 -11.60 -2.50
N VAL A 28 1.32 -10.85 -3.02
CA VAL A 28 -0.06 -11.29 -3.17
C VAL A 28 -0.36 -11.58 -4.64
N SER A 29 -0.23 -12.85 -5.01
CA SER A 29 -0.18 -13.30 -6.42
C SER A 29 -1.52 -13.24 -7.17
N SER A 30 -2.65 -13.02 -6.48
CA SER A 30 -3.98 -12.97 -7.09
C SER A 30 -4.47 -11.53 -7.23
N LYS A 31 -5.00 -11.17 -8.41
CA LYS A 31 -5.68 -9.87 -8.65
C LYS A 31 -6.88 -9.63 -7.73
N GLU A 32 -7.42 -10.70 -7.16
CA GLU A 32 -8.55 -10.66 -6.22
C GLU A 32 -8.19 -10.05 -4.85
N ASN A 33 -6.91 -9.84 -4.57
CA ASN A 33 -6.43 -9.32 -3.28
C ASN A 33 -5.89 -7.88 -3.38
N ALA A 34 -6.36 -7.10 -4.35
CA ALA A 34 -6.04 -5.68 -4.40
C ALA A 34 -6.85 -4.91 -3.34
N VAL A 35 -6.21 -4.02 -2.61
CA VAL A 35 -6.79 -3.31 -1.47
C VAL A 35 -6.80 -1.80 -1.71
N TRP A 36 -7.86 -1.14 -1.26
CA TRP A 36 -7.94 0.31 -1.31
C TRP A 36 -7.19 0.93 -0.14
N LEU A 37 -6.15 1.69 -0.45
CA LEU A 37 -5.36 2.42 0.53
C LEU A 37 -5.62 3.92 0.40
N PRO A 38 -6.02 4.61 1.48
CA PRO A 38 -6.24 6.04 1.45
C PRO A 38 -4.91 6.79 1.33
N LEU A 39 -4.85 7.77 0.42
CA LEU A 39 -3.66 8.61 0.19
C LEU A 39 -3.22 9.35 1.46
N SER A 40 -4.15 9.66 2.37
CA SER A 40 -3.85 10.30 3.66
C SER A 40 -3.09 9.42 4.65
N GLN A 41 -2.97 8.11 4.38
CA GLN A 41 -2.19 7.16 5.19
C GLN A 41 -0.94 6.68 4.46
N ILE A 42 -0.69 7.18 3.24
CA ILE A 42 0.46 6.81 2.43
C ILE A 42 1.53 7.91 2.58
N ASP A 43 2.76 7.49 2.77
CA ASP A 43 3.92 8.36 2.87
C ASP A 43 4.97 7.95 1.82
N ASP A 44 5.65 8.93 1.21
CA ASP A 44 6.64 8.74 0.14
C ASP A 44 6.17 7.84 -1.01
N LEU A 45 5.00 8.13 -1.60
CA LEU A 45 4.52 7.41 -2.79
C LEU A 45 5.38 7.72 -4.02
N ASP A 46 6.08 6.69 -4.51
CA ASP A 46 6.89 6.74 -5.72
C ASP A 46 6.41 5.73 -6.76
N TYR A 47 6.36 6.17 -8.01
CA TYR A 47 5.97 5.38 -9.18
C TYR A 47 7.20 5.07 -10.02
N GLY A 48 7.75 3.86 -9.87
CA GLY A 48 8.92 3.39 -10.61
C GLY A 48 8.57 2.44 -11.75
N GLU A 49 9.58 2.09 -12.54
CA GLU A 49 9.47 1.18 -13.71
C GLU A 49 8.98 -0.23 -13.33
N GLY A 50 9.10 -0.63 -12.06
CA GLY A 50 8.65 -1.91 -11.50
C GLY A 50 7.31 -1.89 -10.77
N GLY A 51 6.68 -0.71 -10.57
CA GLY A 51 5.47 -0.55 -9.77
C GLY A 51 5.51 0.65 -8.84
N ALA A 52 4.67 0.63 -7.81
CA ALA A 52 4.64 1.66 -6.77
C ALA A 52 5.37 1.19 -5.51
N THR A 53 6.16 2.08 -4.92
CA THR A 53 6.77 1.92 -3.60
C THR A 53 6.29 3.03 -2.69
N PHE A 54 5.91 2.71 -1.46
CA PHE A 54 5.46 3.69 -0.47
C PHE A 54 5.53 3.14 0.94
N ARG A 55 5.22 3.96 1.94
CA ARG A 55 5.11 3.54 3.34
C ARG A 55 3.69 3.71 3.85
N ILE A 56 3.21 2.73 4.63
CA ILE A 56 1.95 2.82 5.39
C ILE A 56 2.16 2.42 6.85
N PRO A 57 1.26 2.83 7.75
CA PRO A 57 1.27 2.31 9.11
C PRO A 57 1.13 0.79 9.13
N GLU A 58 1.91 0.12 9.98
CA GLU A 58 1.90 -1.35 10.13
C GLU A 58 0.49 -1.89 10.42
N TRP A 59 -0.29 -1.19 11.27
CA TRP A 59 -1.67 -1.60 11.59
C TRP A 59 -2.58 -1.61 10.36
N LEU A 60 -2.36 -0.70 9.39
CA LEU A 60 -3.16 -0.64 8.18
C LEU A 60 -2.82 -1.80 7.26
N ALA A 61 -1.54 -2.18 7.20
CA ALA A 61 -1.09 -3.34 6.46
C ALA A 61 -1.66 -4.64 7.04
N GLN A 62 -1.60 -4.82 8.37
CA GLN A 62 -2.20 -5.96 9.06
C GLN A 62 -3.72 -6.03 8.85
N ALA A 63 -4.42 -4.90 8.93
CA ALA A 63 -5.87 -4.83 8.75
C ALA A 63 -6.33 -5.18 7.31
N ASN A 64 -5.42 -5.12 6.35
CA ASN A 64 -5.68 -5.43 4.93
C ASN A 64 -4.96 -6.70 4.47
N ASP A 65 -4.46 -7.54 5.39
CA ASP A 65 -3.73 -8.78 5.09
C ASP A 65 -2.58 -8.58 4.09
N LEU A 66 -1.88 -7.45 4.19
CA LEU A 66 -0.72 -7.12 3.34
C LEU A 66 0.61 -7.67 3.89
N ILE A 67 0.63 -8.06 5.17
CA ILE A 67 1.75 -8.69 5.90
C ILE A 67 1.25 -9.71 6.91
#